data_AF-A0A1V5ZKU6-F1
#
_entry.id   AF-A0A1V5ZKU6-F1
#
_cell.length_a   1.000
_cell.length_b   1.000
_cell.length_c   1.000
_cell.angle_alpha   90.00
_cell.angle_beta   90.00
_cell.angle_gamma   90.00
#
_symmetry.space_group_name_H-M   'P 1'
#
loop_
_entity.id
_entity.type
_entity.pdbx_description
1 polymer ?
#
loop_
_entity_poly.entity_id
_entity_poly.type
_entity_poly.pdbx_seq_one_letter_code
_entity_poly.pdbx_strand_id
1 'polypeptide(L)' 'MILVDEKILLLGSMNLSDNSLDNNREIGILIIDQELIKKYKELFEIDREKSKY' A
#
# COMPACT_ATOMS: atom_id res chain seq x y z
N MET A 1 2.35 -0.35 -1.67
CA MET A 1 1.05 -0.32 -0.96
C MET A 1 1.27 -0.72 0.49
N ILE A 2 0.68 -0.01 1.43
CA ILE A 2 0.67 -0.39 2.85
C ILE A 2 -0.77 -0.35 3.35
N LEU A 3 -1.22 -1.42 4.00
CA LEU A 3 -2.51 -1.53 4.68
C LEU A 3 -2.26 -1.59 6.20
N VAL A 4 -2.93 -0.74 6.97
CA VAL A 4 -2.81 -0.68 8.43
C VAL A 4 -4.16 -0.94 9.07
N ASP A 5 -4.26 -2.03 9.83
CA ASP A 5 -5.43 -2.45 10.62
C ASP A 5 -6.76 -2.42 9.86
N GLU A 6 -6.73 -2.58 8.53
CA GLU A 6 -7.91 -2.48 7.65
C GLU A 6 -8.63 -1.12 7.76
N LYS A 7 -7.94 -0.09 8.25
CA LYS A 7 -8.47 1.26 8.50
C LYS A 7 -7.83 2.33 7.62
N ILE A 8 -6.57 2.10 7.24
CA ILE A 8 -5.79 3.06 6.46
C ILE A 8 -5.09 2.31 5.33
N LEU A 9 -5.19 2.87 4.13
CA LEU A 9 -4.45 2.45 2.95
C LEU A 9 -3.52 3.59 2.51
N LEU A 10 -2.23 3.30 2.41
CA LEU A 10 -1.23 4.20 1.85
C LEU A 10 -0.76 3.67 0.49
N LEU A 11 -1.02 4.46 -0.55
CA LEU A 11 -0.54 4.24 -1.90
C LEU A 11 0.39 5.38 -2.31
N GLY A 12 1.34 5.12 -3.19
CA GLY A 12 2.27 6.15 -3.62
C GLY A 12 3.34 5.63 -4.54
N SER A 13 4.18 6.54 -5.03
CA SER A 13 5.34 6.22 -5.86
C SER A 13 6.56 5.75 -5.06
N MET A 14 6.55 5.98 -3.74
CA MET A 14 7.66 5.67 -2.85
C MET A 14 7.91 4.17 -2.72
N ASN A 15 9.18 3.78 -2.93
CA ASN A 15 9.70 2.50 -2.47
C ASN A 15 10.08 2.59 -0.98
N LEU A 16 10.10 1.46 -0.28
CA LEU A 16 10.57 1.38 1.10
C LEU A 16 12.10 1.29 1.15
N SER A 17 12.74 2.41 0.85
CA SER A 17 14.20 2.54 0.85
C SER A 17 14.62 3.94 1.27
N ASP A 18 15.79 4.07 1.90
CA ASP A 18 16.35 5.34 2.38
C ASP A 18 16.34 6.41 1.27
N ASN A 19 16.76 6.04 0.05
CA ASN A 19 16.80 6.99 -1.06
C ASN A 19 15.42 7.53 -1.47
N SER A 20 14.39 6.68 -1.51
CA SER A 20 13.02 7.15 -1.80
C SER A 20 12.46 8.01 -0.68
N LEU A 21 12.86 7.79 0.57
CA LEU A 21 12.36 8.52 1.73
C LEU A 21 13.07 9.88 1.93
N ASP A 22 14.36 9.97 1.61
CA ASP A 22 15.17 11.15 1.92
C ASP A 22 15.44 12.05 0.70
N ASN A 23 15.57 11.47 -0.50
CA ASN A 23 16.12 12.19 -1.66
C ASN A 23 15.11 12.38 -2.80
N ASN A 24 14.21 11.43 -3.01
CA ASN A 24 13.27 11.48 -4.13
C ASN A 24 12.06 12.38 -3.82
N ARG A 25 11.55 13.03 -4.87
CA ARG A 25 10.21 13.65 -4.84
C ARG A 25 9.18 12.57 -5.09
N GLU A 26 8.58 12.06 -4.02
CA GLU A 26 7.54 11.05 -4.07
C GLU A 26 6.15 11.66 -3.83
N ILE A 27 5.09 10.97 -4.28
CA ILE A 27 3.71 11.29 -3.91
C ILE A 27 3.10 10.12 -3.13
N GLY A 28 2.45 10.45 -2.02
CA GLY A 28 1.65 9.52 -1.22
C GLY A 28 0.19 9.96 -1.17
N ILE A 29 -0.72 9.00 -1.27
CA ILE A 29 -2.16 9.16 -1.09
C ILE A 29 -2.57 8.29 0.08
N LEU A 30 -3.10 8.93 1.12
CA LEU A 30 -3.67 8.27 2.27
C LEU A 30 -5.18 8.16 2.09
N ILE A 31 -5.68 6.93 2.16
CA ILE A 31 -7.08 6.56 1.90
C ILE A 31 -7.65 5.97 3.19
N ILE A 32 -8.81 6.49 3.63
CA ILE A 32 -9.57 6.01 4.79
C ILE A 32 -10.94 5.43 4.41
N ASP A 33 -11.24 5.40 3.11
CA ASP A 33 -12.48 4.84 2.57
C ASP A 33 -12.52 3.32 2.76
N GLN A 34 -13.50 2.85 3.53
CA GLN A 34 -13.57 1.45 3.96
C GLN A 34 -13.90 0.49 2.81
N GLU A 35 -14.70 0.91 1.83
CA GLU A 35 -15.02 0.07 0.67
C GLU A 35 -13.79 -0.12 -0.21
N LEU A 36 -13.01 0.95 -0.42
CA LEU A 36 -11.79 0.89 -1.19
C LEU A 36 -10.72 0.08 -0.46
N ILE A 37 -10.54 0.28 0.84
CA ILE A 37 -9.62 -0.52 1.66
C ILE A 37 -9.93 -2.01 1.58
N LYS A 38 -11.22 -2.39 1.68
CA LYS A 38 -11.64 -3.79 1.54
C LYS A 38 -11.26 -4.37 0.18
N LYS A 39 -11.51 -3.65 -0.91
CA LYS A 39 -11.13 -4.08 -2.27
C LYS A 39 -9.62 -4.29 -2.42
N TYR A 40 -8.81 -3.38 -1.88
CA TYR A 40 -7.35 -3.51 -1.94
C TYR A 40 -6.83 -4.63 -1.04
N LYS A 41 -7.48 -4.92 0.09
CA LYS A 41 -7.18 -6.10 0.91
C LYS A 41 -7.45 -7.39 0.11
N GLU A 42 -8.59 -7.50 -0.56
CA GLU A 42 -8.90 -8.67 -1.40
C GLU A 42 -7.85 -8.87 -2.50
N LEU A 43 -7.42 -7.80 -3.17
CA LEU A 43 -6.32 -7.84 -4.14
C LEU A 43 -5.00 -8.32 -3.53
N PHE A 44 -4.65 -7.80 -2.35
CA PHE A 44 -3.45 -8.23 -1.64
C PHE A 44 -3.48 -9.72 -1.31
N GLU A 45 -4.60 -10.26 -0.86
CA GLU A 45 -4.75 -11.69 -0.55
C GLU A 45 -4.55 -12.55 -1.80
N ILE A 46 -5.14 -12.15 -2.94
CA ILE A 46 -4.94 -12.83 -4.22
C ILE A 46 -3.47 -12.83 -4.65
N ASP A 47 -2.78 -11.70 -4.50
CA ASP A 47 -1.36 -11.59 -4.83
C ASP A 47 -0.48 -12.41 -3.87
N ARG A 48 -0.85 -12.45 -2.58
CA ARG A 48 -0.17 -13.27 -1.58
C ARG A 48 -0.30 -14.76 -1.92
N GLU A 49 -1.49 -15.23 -2.26
CA GLU A 49 -1.72 -16.64 -2.65
C GLU A 49 -0.92 -17.06 -3.89
N LYS A 50 -0.67 -16.13 -4.81
CA LYS A 50 0.17 -16.36 -6.01
C LYS A 50 1.67 -16.28 -5.73
N SER A 51 2.06 -15.59 -4.66
CA SER A 51 3.45 -15.51 -4.24
C SER A 51 3.93 -16.89 -3.80
N LYS A 52 5.12 -17.31 -4.26
CA LYS A 52 5.68 -18.65 -3.99
C LYS A 52 6.20 -18.84 -2.55
N TYR A 53 5.67 -18.10 -1.59
CA TYR A 53 6.05 -18.14 -0.18
C TYR A 53 4.84 -18.44 0.68
#